data_AF-A0A1B6K7D0-F1
#
_entry.id   AF-A0A1B6K7D0-F1
#
_cell.length_a   1.000
_cell.length_b   1.000
_cell.length_c   1.000
_cell.angle_alpha   90.00
_cell.angle_beta   90.00
_cell.angle_gamma   90.00
#
_symmetry.space_group_name_H-M   'P 1'
#
loop_
_entity.id
_entity.type
_entity.pdbx_description
1 polymer ?
#
loop_
_entity_poly.entity_id
_entity_poly.type
_entity_poly.pdbx_seq_one_letter_code
_entity_poly.pdbx_strand_id
1 'polypeptide(L)'
;AKTIAFTKGVAHIKFLVLDIVNEEVALKDYAVVIDKGTYDAISIDPENARAKRDAYKANLMKLLRPLGRFVISSCNWTKEELLHEFKNDFEYIPQEFKDDNKFQFGGKTGSTVTTVIFQLKNNGYT
;
A
#
# COMPACT_ATOMS: atom_id res chain seq x y z
N ALA A 1 9.35 14.04 -11.65
CA ALA A 1 9.92 12.76 -11.17
C ALA A 1 11.14 12.32 -11.99
N LYS A 2 11.00 12.02 -13.31
CA LYS A 2 12.11 11.58 -14.19
C LYS A 2 13.35 12.50 -14.13
N THR A 3 13.16 13.82 -14.22
CA THR A 3 14.27 14.79 -14.10
C THR A 3 15.00 14.70 -12.76
N ILE A 4 14.26 14.58 -11.65
CA ILE A 4 14.85 14.46 -10.30
C ILE A 4 15.66 13.16 -10.19
N ALA A 5 15.15 12.05 -10.71
CA ALA A 5 15.85 10.77 -10.70
C ALA A 5 17.18 10.85 -11.48
N PHE A 6 17.18 11.54 -12.62
CA PHE A 6 18.40 11.80 -13.38
C PHE A 6 19.40 12.64 -12.58
N THR A 7 18.97 13.78 -12.01
CA THR A 7 19.82 14.66 -11.20
C THR A 7 20.38 13.96 -9.95
N LYS A 8 19.66 12.98 -9.40
CA LYS A 8 20.09 12.21 -8.22
C LYS A 8 20.89 10.95 -8.57
N GLY A 9 21.24 10.72 -9.84
CA GLY A 9 22.07 9.57 -10.25
C GLY A 9 21.34 8.22 -10.23
N VAL A 10 19.99 8.22 -10.18
CA VAL A 10 19.16 7.01 -10.12
C VAL A 10 18.32 6.84 -11.39
N ALA A 11 18.94 7.11 -12.55
CA ALA A 11 18.28 7.04 -13.86
C ALA A 11 17.80 5.62 -14.25
N HIS A 12 18.23 4.58 -13.51
CA HIS A 12 17.77 3.20 -13.69
C HIS A 12 16.33 2.98 -13.18
N ILE A 13 15.74 3.92 -12.44
CA ILE A 13 14.35 3.86 -12.01
C ILE A 13 13.43 4.06 -13.21
N LYS A 14 12.60 3.05 -13.49
CA LYS A 14 11.58 3.12 -14.55
C LYS A 14 10.32 3.80 -14.01
N PHE A 15 9.88 4.86 -14.70
CA PHE A 15 8.63 5.55 -14.40
C PHE A 15 7.58 5.17 -15.45
N LEU A 16 6.52 4.50 -15.01
CA LEU A 16 5.41 4.05 -15.83
C LEU A 16 4.15 4.84 -15.46
N VAL A 17 3.24 4.99 -16.42
CA VAL A 17 1.89 5.50 -16.21
C VAL A 17 0.96 4.30 -16.27
N LEU A 18 0.08 4.19 -15.28
CA LEU A 18 -0.82 3.06 -15.09
C LEU A 18 -2.01 3.55 -14.28
N ASP A 19 -3.22 3.22 -14.73
CA ASP A 19 -4.41 3.32 -13.88
C ASP A 19 -4.61 2.00 -13.13
N ILE A 20 -4.08 1.92 -11.91
CA ILE A 20 -4.09 0.69 -11.10
C ILE A 20 -5.52 0.25 -10.69
N VAL A 21 -6.53 1.10 -10.84
CA VAL A 21 -7.91 0.79 -10.49
C VAL A 21 -8.69 0.29 -11.69
N ASN A 22 -8.49 0.90 -12.86
CA ASN A 22 -9.29 0.62 -14.06
C ASN A 22 -8.57 -0.24 -15.11
N GLU A 23 -7.25 -0.40 -15.01
CA GLU A 23 -6.45 -1.19 -15.95
C GLU A 23 -5.94 -2.48 -15.30
N GLU A 24 -5.80 -3.53 -16.11
CA GLU A 24 -5.11 -4.73 -15.68
C GLU A 24 -3.60 -4.51 -15.69
N VAL A 25 -2.95 -4.85 -14.58
CA VAL A 25 -1.51 -4.64 -14.42
C VAL A 25 -0.73 -5.79 -15.03
N ALA A 26 -0.04 -5.52 -16.14
CA ALA A 26 0.88 -6.47 -16.79
C ALA A 26 2.25 -6.58 -16.09
N LEU A 27 2.45 -5.84 -14.99
CA LEU A 27 3.67 -5.89 -14.18
C LEU A 27 3.50 -6.93 -13.07
N LYS A 28 4.60 -7.62 -12.72
CA LYS A 28 4.58 -8.71 -11.74
C LYS A 28 5.97 -8.93 -11.14
N ASP A 29 6.05 -9.90 -10.24
CA ASP A 29 7.29 -10.43 -9.64
C ASP A 29 8.05 -9.44 -8.75
N TYR A 30 7.39 -8.40 -8.23
CA TYR A 30 8.01 -7.49 -7.26
C TYR A 30 8.16 -8.15 -5.90
N ALA A 31 9.36 -8.04 -5.33
CA ALA A 31 9.61 -8.50 -3.96
C ALA A 31 8.94 -7.61 -2.91
N VAL A 32 8.81 -6.32 -3.19
CA VAL A 32 8.21 -5.32 -2.30
C VAL A 32 7.38 -4.35 -3.12
N VAL A 33 6.17 -4.05 -2.66
CA VAL A 33 5.34 -2.93 -3.11
C VAL A 33 5.14 -1.98 -1.93
N ILE A 34 5.30 -0.68 -2.18
CA ILE A 34 5.17 0.37 -1.17
C ILE A 34 4.03 1.29 -1.60
N ASP A 35 3.05 1.48 -0.71
CA ASP A 35 1.99 2.46 -0.85
C ASP A 35 2.14 3.52 0.23
N LYS A 36 2.23 4.78 -0.21
CA LYS A 36 2.14 5.93 0.67
C LYS A 36 1.04 6.85 0.15
N GLY A 37 -0.17 6.63 0.65
CA GLY A 37 -1.35 7.47 0.37
C GLY A 37 -2.10 7.18 -0.93
N THR A 38 -1.71 6.19 -1.73
CA THR A 38 -2.49 5.78 -2.92
C THR A 38 -3.79 5.12 -2.49
N TYR A 39 -3.71 4.17 -1.55
CA TYR A 39 -4.90 3.55 -0.97
C TYR A 39 -5.82 4.57 -0.28
N ASP A 40 -5.25 5.58 0.39
CA ASP A 40 -6.01 6.67 1.01
C ASP A 40 -6.77 7.49 -0.03
N ALA A 41 -6.10 7.89 -1.12
CA ALA A 41 -6.72 8.63 -2.21
C ALA A 41 -7.89 7.85 -2.83
N ILE A 42 -7.73 6.54 -3.03
CA ILE A 42 -8.80 5.66 -3.51
C ILE A 42 -9.94 5.56 -2.48
N SER A 43 -9.61 5.57 -1.20
CA SER A 43 -10.59 5.40 -0.11
C SER A 43 -11.57 6.56 0.02
N ILE A 44 -11.16 7.76 -0.39
CA ILE A 44 -11.99 8.98 -0.33
C ILE A 44 -12.66 9.32 -1.66
N ASP A 45 -12.55 8.45 -2.66
CA ASP A 45 -13.17 8.67 -3.95
C ASP A 45 -14.71 8.72 -3.82
N PRO A 46 -15.39 9.77 -4.33
CA PRO A 46 -16.83 9.90 -4.19
C PRO A 46 -17.61 8.84 -4.99
N GLU A 47 -16.99 8.24 -6.00
CA GLU A 47 -17.60 7.28 -6.90
C GLU A 47 -17.13 5.86 -6.57
N ASN A 48 -17.95 5.15 -5.80
CA ASN A 48 -17.81 3.71 -5.54
C ASN A 48 -16.40 3.31 -5.02
N ALA A 49 -15.88 4.07 -4.04
CA ALA A 49 -14.57 3.82 -3.42
C ALA A 49 -14.37 2.36 -2.99
N ARG A 50 -15.42 1.66 -2.55
CA ARG A 50 -15.33 0.25 -2.17
C ARG A 50 -14.88 -0.63 -3.34
N ALA A 51 -15.56 -0.53 -4.49
CA ALA A 51 -15.18 -1.29 -5.68
C ALA A 51 -13.77 -0.93 -6.17
N LYS A 52 -13.40 0.36 -6.10
CA LYS A 52 -12.06 0.82 -6.49
C LYS A 52 -10.96 0.25 -5.57
N ARG A 53 -11.21 0.17 -4.25
CA ARG A 53 -10.29 -0.49 -3.30
C ARG A 53 -10.17 -1.98 -3.57
N ASP A 54 -11.27 -2.65 -3.89
CA ASP A 54 -11.26 -4.07 -4.23
C ASP A 54 -10.47 -4.33 -5.53
N ALA A 55 -10.62 -3.49 -6.56
CA ALA A 55 -9.82 -3.55 -7.78
C ALA A 55 -8.33 -3.29 -7.53
N TYR A 56 -8.01 -2.28 -6.71
CA TYR A 56 -6.64 -1.99 -6.28
C TYR A 56 -6.01 -3.21 -5.58
N LYS A 57 -6.70 -3.83 -4.61
CA LYS A 57 -6.19 -5.02 -3.92
C LYS A 57 -5.95 -6.18 -4.89
N ALA A 58 -6.85 -6.40 -5.84
CA ALA A 58 -6.69 -7.43 -6.87
C ALA A 58 -5.42 -7.21 -7.70
N ASN A 59 -5.18 -5.98 -8.14
CA ASN A 59 -3.98 -5.63 -8.92
C ASN A 59 -2.70 -5.62 -8.06
N LEU A 60 -2.78 -5.19 -6.80
CA LEU A 60 -1.67 -5.26 -5.84
C LEU A 60 -1.14 -6.67 -5.66
N MET A 61 -2.03 -7.67 -5.55
CA MET A 61 -1.63 -9.07 -5.45
C MET A 61 -0.87 -9.54 -6.69
N LYS A 62 -1.28 -9.12 -7.90
CA LYS A 62 -0.62 -9.48 -9.17
C LYS A 62 0.79 -8.88 -9.29
N LEU A 63 1.02 -7.71 -8.71
CA LEU A 63 2.33 -7.06 -8.69
C LEU A 63 3.35 -7.88 -7.89
N LEU A 64 2.93 -8.49 -6.79
CA LEU A 64 3.82 -9.16 -5.85
C LEU A 64 4.17 -10.56 -6.34
N ARG A 65 5.45 -10.93 -6.19
CA ARG A 65 5.86 -12.33 -6.28
C ARG A 65 5.32 -13.14 -5.08
N PRO A 66 5.32 -14.48 -5.13
CA PRO A 66 5.03 -15.31 -3.95
C PRO A 66 5.88 -14.90 -2.74
N LEU A 67 5.23 -14.77 -1.56
CA LEU A 67 5.85 -14.26 -0.33
C LEU A 67 6.41 -12.83 -0.45
N GLY A 68 5.99 -12.07 -1.46
CA GLY A 68 6.29 -10.65 -1.60
C GLY A 68 5.67 -9.83 -0.47
N ARG A 69 6.27 -8.67 -0.19
CA ARG A 69 5.84 -7.79 0.91
C ARG A 69 5.10 -6.57 0.41
N PHE A 70 4.03 -6.23 1.10
CA PHE A 70 3.31 -4.97 0.91
C PHE A 70 3.53 -4.09 2.13
N VAL A 71 4.02 -2.87 1.91
CA VAL A 71 4.20 -1.86 2.95
C VAL A 71 3.23 -0.72 2.66
N ILE A 72 2.31 -0.45 3.59
CA ILE A 72 1.36 0.65 3.47
C ILE A 72 1.61 1.66 4.58
N SER A 73 1.65 2.94 4.21
CA SER A 73 1.64 4.09 5.11
C SER A 73 0.40 4.93 4.81
N SER A 74 -0.52 5.04 5.77
CA SER A 74 -1.84 5.66 5.62
C SER A 74 -2.10 6.73 6.66
N CYS A 75 -2.69 7.85 6.25
CA CYS A 75 -3.18 8.90 7.16
C CYS A 75 -4.67 8.74 7.51
N ASN A 76 -5.39 7.89 6.77
CA ASN A 76 -6.85 7.75 6.86
C ASN A 76 -7.31 6.46 7.52
N TRP A 77 -6.42 5.48 7.69
CA TRP A 77 -6.73 4.18 8.27
C TRP A 77 -5.89 3.93 9.52
N THR A 78 -6.53 3.39 10.55
CA THR A 78 -5.86 2.83 11.72
C THR A 78 -5.19 1.50 11.36
N LYS A 79 -4.29 1.02 12.23
CA LYS A 79 -3.64 -0.28 12.07
C LYS A 79 -4.70 -1.38 12.01
N GLU A 80 -5.66 -1.37 12.92
CA GLU A 80 -6.69 -2.39 13.07
C GLU A 80 -7.60 -2.46 11.84
N GLU A 81 -7.95 -1.31 11.26
CA GLU A 81 -8.75 -1.27 10.02
C GLU A 81 -7.95 -1.81 8.82
N LEU A 82 -6.67 -1.45 8.68
CA LEU A 82 -5.80 -2.02 7.64
C LEU A 82 -5.64 -3.54 7.80
N LEU A 83 -5.41 -4.00 9.04
CA LEU A 83 -5.33 -5.43 9.32
C LEU A 83 -6.62 -6.13 8.92
N HIS A 84 -7.78 -5.55 9.25
CA HIS A 84 -9.08 -6.12 8.89
C HIS A 84 -9.30 -6.17 7.37
N GLU A 85 -8.92 -5.10 6.67
CA GLU A 85 -9.17 -4.91 5.24
C GLU A 85 -8.32 -5.84 4.36
N PHE A 86 -7.08 -6.13 4.76
CA PHE A 86 -6.14 -6.97 4.00
C PHE A 86 -6.03 -8.42 4.49
N LYS A 87 -6.69 -8.79 5.60
CA LYS A 87 -6.54 -10.12 6.25
C LYS A 87 -6.82 -11.34 5.36
N ASN A 88 -7.63 -11.18 4.31
CA ASN A 88 -8.02 -12.33 3.47
C ASN A 88 -6.85 -12.79 2.62
N ASP A 89 -6.13 -11.84 2.04
CA ASP A 89 -5.09 -12.09 1.04
C ASP A 89 -3.67 -11.97 1.60
N PHE A 90 -3.52 -11.30 2.74
CA PHE A 90 -2.23 -10.99 3.33
C PHE A 90 -2.11 -11.46 4.78
N GLU A 91 -0.89 -11.79 5.18
CA GLU A 91 -0.48 -12.02 6.56
C GLU A 91 0.22 -10.77 7.10
N TYR A 92 -0.14 -10.34 8.30
CA TYR A 92 0.55 -9.24 8.97
C TYR A 92 1.94 -9.69 9.44
N ILE A 93 2.96 -8.89 9.16
CA ILE A 93 4.29 -9.03 9.75
C ILE A 93 4.38 -8.09 10.96
N PRO A 94 4.41 -8.62 12.20
CA PRO A 94 4.52 -7.80 13.40
C PRO A 94 5.73 -6.89 13.37
N GLN A 95 5.48 -5.59 13.45
CA GLN A 95 6.50 -4.56 13.54
C GLN A 95 5.98 -3.37 14.31
N GLU A 96 6.83 -2.82 15.15
CA GLU A 96 6.62 -1.53 15.79
C GLU A 96 7.30 -0.45 14.97
N PHE A 97 6.52 0.53 14.54
CA PHE A 97 7.04 1.77 13.98
C PHE A 97 6.97 2.83 15.07
N LYS A 98 8.08 3.55 15.28
CA LYS A 98 8.06 4.70 16.19
C LYS A 98 7.28 5.81 15.53
N ASP A 99 6.11 6.10 16.09
CA ASP A 99 5.38 7.33 15.79
C ASP A 99 6.05 8.50 16.51
N ASP A 100 6.96 9.17 15.81
CA ASP A 100 7.58 10.40 16.30
C ASP A 100 6.64 11.61 16.15
N ASN A 101 5.55 11.46 15.37
CA ASN A 101 4.53 12.49 15.13
C ASN A 101 3.20 12.15 15.83
N LYS A 102 3.22 12.15 17.16
CA LYS A 102 2.01 11.99 17.97
C LYS A 102 1.29 13.32 18.10
N PHE A 103 0.02 13.38 17.69
CA PHE A 103 -0.84 14.52 17.96
C PHE A 103 -1.86 14.14 19.04
N GLN A 104 -2.08 15.02 20.01
CA GLN A 104 -2.99 14.77 21.13
C GLN A 104 -4.12 15.79 21.10
N PHE A 105 -5.37 15.31 21.01
CA PHE A 105 -6.56 16.15 21.08
C PHE A 105 -7.61 15.51 22.00
N GLY A 106 -8.11 16.26 22.99
CA GLY A 106 -9.11 15.77 23.93
C GLY A 106 -8.69 14.53 24.74
N GLY A 107 -7.40 14.37 25.01
CA GLY A 107 -6.85 13.23 25.76
C GLY A 107 -6.62 11.95 24.95
N LYS A 108 -6.97 11.94 23.64
CA LYS A 108 -6.65 10.85 22.72
C LYS A 108 -5.39 11.18 21.92
N THR A 109 -4.43 10.27 21.91
CA THR A 109 -3.22 10.36 21.09
C THR A 109 -3.47 9.62 19.78
N GLY A 110 -3.45 10.34 18.67
CA GLY A 110 -3.50 9.76 17.32
C GLY A 110 -2.12 9.83 16.66
N SER A 111 -1.80 8.83 15.84
CA SER A 111 -0.71 8.97 14.88
C SER A 111 -1.19 9.78 13.69
N THR A 112 -0.33 10.63 13.13
CA THR A 112 -0.61 11.26 11.84
C THR A 112 -0.52 10.28 10.66
N VAL A 113 0.20 9.16 10.82
CA VAL A 113 0.43 8.16 9.77
C VAL A 113 0.60 6.77 10.38
N THR A 114 -0.30 5.84 10.05
CA THR A 114 -0.16 4.41 10.38
C THR A 114 0.70 3.72 9.32
N THR A 115 1.73 2.95 9.72
CA THR A 115 2.47 2.06 8.80
C THR A 115 2.31 0.59 9.18
N VAL A 116 2.02 -0.26 8.18
CA VAL A 116 1.85 -1.72 8.35
C VAL A 116 2.63 -2.46 7.27
N ILE A 117 3.25 -3.58 7.63
CA ILE A 117 3.87 -4.50 6.68
C ILE A 117 3.05 -5.80 6.63
N PHE A 118 2.79 -6.23 5.41
CA PHE A 118 2.09 -7.44 5.06
C PHE A 118 2.97 -8.34 4.20
N GLN A 119 2.73 -9.65 4.27
CA GLN A 119 3.24 -10.64 3.33
C GLN A 119 2.08 -11.22 2.53
N LEU A 120 2.22 -11.32 1.22
CA LEU A 120 1.24 -11.98 0.38
C LEU A 120 1.13 -13.46 0.79
N LYS A 121 -0.10 -13.93 1.06
CA LYS A 121 -0.34 -15.33 1.37
C LYS A 121 0.01 -16.20 0.17
N ASN A 122 0.60 -17.35 0.44
CA ASN A 122 0.86 -18.33 -0.60
C ASN A 122 -0.44 -19.09 -0.89
N ASN A 123 -1.29 -18.55 -1.77
CA ASN A 123 -2.61 -19.13 -2.07
C ASN A 123 -2.55 -20.34 -3.02
N GLY A 124 -1.48 -21.15 -2.95
CA GLY A 124 -1.46 -22.52 -3.48
C GLY A 124 -1.53 -22.72 -5.01
N TYR A 125 -1.39 -21.68 -5.83
CA TYR A 125 -1.24 -21.84 -7.28
C TYR A 125 0.24 -21.79 -7.67
N THR A 126 0.87 -22.97 -7.66
CA THR A 126 2.04 -23.29 -8.50
C THR A 126 1.59 -23.70 -9.88
#